data_AF-E1RJD1-F1
#
_entry.id   AF-E1RJD1-F1
#
_cell.length_a   1.000
_cell.length_b   1.000
_cell.length_c   1.000
_cell.angle_alpha   90.00
_cell.angle_beta   90.00
_cell.angle_gamma   90.00
#
_symmetry.space_group_name_H-M   'P 1'
#
loop_
_entity.id
_entity.type
_entity.pdbx_description
1 polymer ?
#
loop_
_entity_poly.entity_id
_entity_poly.type
_entity_poly.pdbx_seq_one_letter_code
_entity_poly.pdbx_strand_id
1 'polypeptide(L)'
;MIYDEEKKGYFERGKFICDPIPSKANICRNEIHMVNDGIKGIINENLDFNLPIMPDLLSESDFSDSNLYSIYKQAFFSIASGLYDAGLILIGQLLEITVKEIVLIKTGKLLNGKNHTFGYVVEYVLKENILDYDDILYLRYFLNKVRNPYTHRNLKEIVGFHLVPVFLFPTQKPGETFNPTEFIQIIKTVMDGIKTKEFEPQWISATSDTSIACQIKEENDQQKAIFNIWLLNIKIDQLINIYLNQEAYNGHIKKYGSPYEKLAQLQIFEDIC
;
A
#
# COMPACT_ATOMS: atom_id res chain seq x y z
N MET A 1 -12.67 19.55 10.83
CA MET A 1 -12.76 18.47 11.84
C MET A 1 -11.38 18.15 12.36
N ILE A 2 -11.26 17.83 13.65
CA ILE A 2 -10.02 17.35 14.27
C ILE A 2 -10.33 16.00 14.92
N TYR A 3 -9.53 14.98 14.61
CA TYR A 3 -9.64 13.65 15.23
C TYR A 3 -8.89 13.64 16.57
N ASP A 4 -9.53 13.09 17.59
CA ASP A 4 -9.01 12.93 18.94
C ASP A 4 -8.61 11.46 19.13
N GLU A 5 -7.30 11.17 19.09
CA GLU A 5 -6.76 9.82 19.26
C GLU A 5 -7.09 9.23 20.64
N GLU A 6 -7.19 10.04 21.68
CA GLU A 6 -7.47 9.58 23.04
C GLU A 6 -8.93 9.14 23.19
N LYS A 7 -9.85 9.86 22.54
CA LYS A 7 -11.29 9.58 22.63
C LYS A 7 -11.83 8.71 21.50
N LYS A 8 -11.00 8.35 20.52
CA LYS A 8 -11.38 7.58 19.33
C LYS A 8 -12.62 8.17 18.64
N GLY A 9 -12.55 9.45 18.28
CA GLY A 9 -13.67 10.14 17.66
C GLY A 9 -13.31 11.51 17.09
N TYR A 10 -14.29 12.16 16.49
CA TYR A 10 -14.13 13.43 15.78
C TYR A 10 -14.83 14.56 16.51
N PHE A 11 -14.21 15.74 16.51
CA PHE A 11 -14.85 16.97 16.93
C PHE A 11 -15.20 17.85 15.72
N GLU A 12 -16.47 18.23 15.61
CA GLU A 12 -16.94 19.25 14.67
C GLU A 12 -17.96 20.18 15.32
N ARG A 13 -17.75 21.50 15.21
CA ARG A 13 -18.72 22.54 15.63
C ARG A 13 -19.32 22.31 17.03
N GLY A 14 -18.51 21.82 17.98
CA GLY A 14 -18.93 21.55 19.36
C GLY A 14 -19.61 20.21 19.60
N LYS A 15 -19.72 19.32 18.61
CA LYS A 15 -20.25 17.96 18.75
C LYS A 15 -19.15 16.92 18.60
N PHE A 16 -19.19 15.90 19.46
CA PHE A 16 -18.28 14.76 19.43
C PHE A 16 -18.95 13.56 18.78
N ILE A 17 -18.29 12.94 17.80
CA ILE A 17 -18.75 11.75 17.08
C ILE A 17 -17.78 10.61 17.41
N CYS A 18 -18.24 9.62 18.18
CA CYS A 18 -17.44 8.43 18.48
C CYS A 18 -17.28 7.56 17.23
N ASP A 19 -16.08 6.99 17.02
CA ASP A 19 -15.92 5.89 16.06
C ASP A 19 -16.84 4.73 16.49
N PRO A 20 -17.68 4.19 15.59
CA PRO A 20 -18.37 2.95 15.89
C PRO A 20 -17.31 1.86 16.10
N ILE A 21 -17.25 1.30 17.32
CA ILE A 21 -16.55 0.04 17.57
C ILE A 21 -17.17 -0.96 16.59
N PRO A 22 -16.38 -1.66 15.75
CA PRO A 22 -16.94 -2.60 14.79
C PRO A 22 -17.74 -3.65 15.57
N SER A 23 -19.07 -3.52 15.57
CA SER A 23 -19.93 -4.50 16.18
C SER A 23 -19.79 -5.76 15.33
N LYS A 24 -19.40 -6.87 15.96
CA LYS A 24 -19.67 -8.20 15.42
C LYS A 24 -21.19 -8.40 15.43
N ALA A 25 -21.89 -7.76 14.50
CA ALA A 25 -23.30 -7.92 14.12
C ALA A 25 -23.84 -6.56 13.65
N ASN A 26 -23.93 -6.40 12.33
CA ASN A 26 -25.19 -6.14 11.63
C ASN A 26 -24.87 -5.98 10.14
N ILE A 27 -24.93 -7.10 9.41
CA ILE A 27 -25.04 -7.07 7.96
C ILE A 27 -26.49 -6.63 7.68
N CYS A 28 -26.75 -5.32 7.64
CA CYS A 28 -27.97 -4.80 7.04
C CYS A 28 -27.86 -5.02 5.53
N ARG A 29 -28.50 -6.09 5.02
CA ARG A 29 -28.42 -6.53 3.62
C ARG A 29 -29.14 -5.61 2.60
N ASN A 30 -29.71 -4.46 3.00
CA ASN A 30 -30.67 -3.71 2.18
C ASN A 30 -30.44 -2.19 2.12
N GLU A 31 -29.21 -1.70 2.34
CA GLU A 31 -28.88 -0.27 2.25
C GLU A 31 -27.89 -0.03 1.11
N ILE A 32 -28.11 1.03 0.33
CA ILE A 32 -27.18 1.48 -0.71
C ILE A 32 -26.51 2.73 -0.19
N HIS A 33 -25.17 2.71 -0.18
CA HIS A 33 -24.36 3.87 0.10
C HIS A 33 -24.09 4.60 -1.21
N MET A 34 -24.66 5.80 -1.38
CA MET A 34 -24.19 6.71 -2.43
C MET A 34 -23.11 7.60 -1.84
N VAL A 35 -21.88 7.40 -2.29
CA VAL A 35 -20.76 8.31 -2.04
C VAL A 35 -21.01 9.57 -2.85
N ASN A 36 -21.02 10.73 -2.20
CA ASN A 36 -21.03 12.00 -2.91
C ASN A 36 -19.59 12.29 -3.36
N ASP A 37 -19.33 12.43 -4.66
CA ASP A 37 -18.00 12.69 -5.27
C ASP A 37 -17.38 14.05 -4.88
N GLY A 38 -17.83 14.65 -3.77
CA GLY A 38 -17.21 15.77 -3.11
C GLY A 38 -16.25 15.34 -2.00
N ILE A 39 -15.34 14.40 -2.25
CA ILE A 39 -14.16 14.23 -1.36
C ILE A 39 -13.24 15.42 -1.63
N LYS A 40 -13.61 16.59 -1.09
CA LYS A 40 -12.63 17.62 -0.77
C LYS A 40 -11.88 17.16 0.46
N GLY A 41 -11.03 16.16 0.27
CA GLY A 41 -9.83 16.08 1.07
C GLY A 41 -9.14 17.44 0.96
N ILE A 42 -8.42 17.83 2.00
CA ILE A 42 -7.46 18.93 1.92
C ILE A 42 -6.33 18.44 1.00
N ILE A 43 -6.66 18.30 -0.29
CA ILE A 43 -5.71 18.18 -1.37
C ILE A 43 -5.20 19.60 -1.47
N ASN A 44 -3.94 19.78 -1.09
CA ASN A 44 -3.22 20.96 -1.49
C ASN A 44 -3.37 21.04 -3.02
N GLU A 45 -4.22 21.95 -3.51
CA GLU A 45 -4.53 22.11 -4.94
C GLU A 45 -3.27 22.47 -5.77
N ASN A 46 -2.12 22.60 -5.11
CA ASN A 46 -0.79 22.69 -5.71
C ASN A 46 -0.13 21.32 -6.01
N LEU A 47 -0.81 20.20 -5.82
CA LEU A 47 -0.45 18.94 -6.49
C LEU A 47 -1.14 18.87 -7.86
N ASP A 48 -1.08 19.97 -8.62
CA ASP A 48 -0.94 19.84 -10.06
C ASP A 48 0.22 18.88 -10.28
N PHE A 49 -0.11 17.67 -10.72
CA PHE A 49 0.84 16.64 -11.13
C PHE A 49 1.55 17.13 -12.40
N ASN A 50 2.38 18.17 -12.27
CA ASN A 50 3.61 18.21 -13.04
C ASN A 50 4.31 16.93 -12.61
N LEU A 51 4.21 15.86 -13.40
CA LEU A 51 5.09 14.69 -13.30
C LEU A 51 6.50 15.29 -13.16
N PRO A 52 7.08 15.36 -11.95
CA PRO A 52 8.44 15.82 -11.82
C PRO A 52 9.21 14.78 -12.62
N ILE A 53 10.04 15.24 -13.56
CA ILE A 53 10.86 14.43 -14.46
C ILE A 53 11.20 13.12 -13.74
N MET A 54 10.48 12.04 -14.07
CA MET A 54 10.71 10.76 -13.44
C MET A 54 12.16 10.39 -13.78
N PRO A 55 13.00 10.01 -12.80
CA PRO A 55 14.36 9.61 -13.10
C PRO A 55 14.30 8.48 -14.13
N ASP A 56 15.33 8.45 -14.98
CA ASP A 56 15.43 7.41 -16.01
C ASP A 56 15.24 6.04 -15.37
N LEU A 57 14.53 5.17 -16.09
CA LEU A 57 14.29 3.82 -15.62
C LEU A 57 15.63 3.11 -15.55
N LEU A 58 15.90 2.49 -14.39
CA LEU A 58 17.04 1.58 -14.26
C LEU A 58 16.95 0.50 -15.32
N SER A 59 18.07 0.29 -15.98
CA SER A 59 18.33 -0.73 -16.98
C SER A 59 18.82 -2.01 -16.32
N GLU A 60 18.86 -3.11 -17.08
CA GLU A 60 19.40 -4.37 -16.58
C GLU A 60 20.86 -4.24 -16.13
N SER A 61 21.66 -3.40 -16.80
CA SER A 61 23.06 -3.15 -16.42
C SER A 61 23.22 -2.43 -15.09
N ASP A 62 22.18 -1.75 -14.60
CA ASP A 62 22.21 -1.12 -13.28
C ASP A 62 21.99 -2.14 -12.17
N PHE A 63 21.55 -3.35 -12.47
CA PHE A 63 21.37 -4.43 -11.51
C PHE A 63 22.45 -5.49 -11.68
N SER A 64 23.03 -5.94 -10.57
CA SER A 64 23.96 -7.08 -10.58
C SER A 64 23.25 -8.45 -10.57
N ASP A 65 21.95 -8.50 -10.28
CA ASP A 65 21.10 -9.70 -10.32
C ASP A 65 19.89 -9.45 -11.25
N SER A 66 19.75 -10.30 -12.27
CA SER A 66 18.65 -10.22 -13.26
C SER A 66 17.28 -10.47 -12.64
N ASN A 67 17.19 -11.20 -11.52
CA ASN A 67 15.94 -11.39 -10.79
C ASN A 67 15.47 -10.08 -10.14
N LEU A 68 16.38 -9.28 -9.58
CA LEU A 68 16.05 -7.96 -9.02
C LEU A 68 15.51 -7.05 -10.12
N TYR A 69 16.17 -7.01 -11.27
CA TYR A 69 15.70 -6.24 -12.42
C TYR A 69 14.32 -6.70 -12.91
N SER A 70 14.07 -8.01 -12.96
CA SER A 70 12.78 -8.57 -13.36
C SER A 70 11.65 -8.09 -12.44
N ILE A 71 11.87 -8.11 -11.12
CA ILE A 71 10.87 -7.65 -10.13
C ILE A 71 10.67 -6.14 -10.23
N TYR A 72 11.75 -5.36 -10.38
CA TYR A 72 11.68 -3.92 -10.61
C TYR A 72 10.82 -3.59 -11.83
N LYS A 73 11.10 -4.24 -12.96
CA LYS A 73 10.37 -4.08 -14.22
C LYS A 73 8.89 -4.43 -14.06
N GLN A 74 8.58 -5.53 -13.38
CA GLN A 74 7.19 -5.93 -13.11
C GLN A 74 6.45 -4.94 -12.20
N ALA A 75 7.11 -4.42 -11.17
CA ALA A 75 6.55 -3.41 -10.29
C ALA A 75 6.20 -2.13 -11.07
N PHE A 76 7.13 -1.66 -11.89
CA PHE A 76 6.93 -0.49 -12.75
C PHE A 76 5.76 -0.67 -13.71
N PHE A 77 5.73 -1.77 -14.47
CA PHE A 77 4.64 -2.00 -15.44
C PHE A 77 3.29 -2.23 -14.79
N SER A 78 3.24 -2.81 -13.60
CA SER A 78 1.99 -2.95 -12.84
C SER A 78 1.41 -1.58 -12.52
N ILE A 79 2.24 -0.66 -12.01
CA ILE A 79 1.82 0.71 -11.69
C ILE A 79 1.44 1.49 -12.94
N ALA A 80 2.25 1.40 -14.00
CA ALA A 80 1.97 2.06 -15.27
C ALA A 80 0.66 1.57 -15.93
N SER A 81 0.27 0.32 -15.67
CA SER A 81 -0.97 -0.28 -16.19
C SER A 81 -2.17 -0.08 -15.26
N GLY A 82 -2.06 0.71 -14.19
CA GLY A 82 -3.13 0.96 -13.24
C GLY A 82 -3.34 -0.14 -12.18
N LEU A 83 -2.48 -1.16 -12.14
CA LEU A 83 -2.50 -2.22 -11.12
C LEU A 83 -1.69 -1.79 -9.89
N TYR A 84 -2.14 -0.70 -9.24
CA TYR A 84 -1.38 -0.01 -8.18
C TYR A 84 -1.07 -0.88 -6.97
N ASP A 85 -2.04 -1.64 -6.46
CA ASP A 85 -1.86 -2.54 -5.30
C ASP A 85 -0.80 -3.61 -5.58
N ALA A 86 -0.92 -4.30 -6.72
CA ALA A 86 0.06 -5.28 -7.16
C ALA A 86 1.46 -4.65 -7.31
N GLY A 87 1.51 -3.46 -7.90
CA GLY A 87 2.73 -2.65 -7.99
C GLY A 87 3.38 -2.39 -6.63
N LEU A 88 2.61 -1.87 -5.66
CA LEU A 88 3.08 -1.57 -4.31
C LEU A 88 3.60 -2.81 -3.56
N ILE A 89 2.95 -3.96 -3.75
CA ILE A 89 3.42 -5.25 -3.21
C ILE A 89 4.76 -5.64 -3.84
N LEU A 90 4.89 -5.56 -5.17
CA LEU A 90 6.13 -5.90 -5.88
C LEU A 90 7.28 -4.96 -5.50
N ILE A 91 7.02 -3.68 -5.28
CA ILE A 91 8.00 -2.73 -4.73
C ILE A 91 8.52 -3.23 -3.37
N GLY A 92 7.62 -3.65 -2.48
CA GLY A 92 8.00 -4.16 -1.16
C GLY A 92 8.78 -5.47 -1.20
N GLN A 93 8.56 -6.29 -2.22
CA GLN A 93 9.37 -7.49 -2.47
C GLN A 93 10.74 -7.14 -3.04
N LEU A 94 10.82 -6.19 -3.97
CA LEU A 94 12.09 -5.70 -4.52
C LEU A 94 13.03 -5.24 -3.40
N LEU A 95 12.56 -4.33 -2.53
CA LEU A 95 13.38 -3.84 -1.42
C LEU A 95 13.85 -4.96 -0.48
N GLU A 96 12.99 -5.92 -0.17
CA GLU A 96 13.40 -7.04 0.68
C GLU A 96 14.52 -7.86 0.04
N ILE A 97 14.40 -8.18 -1.25
CA ILE A 97 15.40 -9.00 -1.94
C ILE A 97 16.69 -8.19 -2.10
N THR A 98 16.63 -6.91 -2.44
CA THR A 98 17.80 -6.03 -2.50
C THR A 98 18.54 -5.99 -1.17
N VAL A 99 17.84 -5.83 -0.04
CA VAL A 99 18.51 -5.80 1.27
C VAL A 99 19.08 -7.17 1.65
N LYS A 100 18.39 -8.27 1.32
CA LYS A 100 18.93 -9.63 1.51
C LYS A 100 20.20 -9.86 0.70
N GLU A 101 20.24 -9.36 -0.53
CA GLU A 101 21.43 -9.41 -1.37
C GLU A 101 22.57 -8.60 -0.76
N ILE A 102 22.30 -7.39 -0.25
CA ILE A 102 23.33 -6.60 0.47
C ILE A 102 23.88 -7.37 1.67
N VAL A 103 23.02 -8.01 2.46
CA VAL A 103 23.46 -8.85 3.59
C VAL A 103 24.34 -10.00 3.10
N LEU A 104 23.94 -10.69 2.03
CA LEU A 104 24.73 -11.77 1.43
C LEU A 104 26.10 -11.26 1.01
N ILE A 105 26.17 -10.17 0.25
CA ILE A 105 27.41 -9.61 -0.26
C ILE A 105 28.33 -9.16 0.87
N LYS A 106 27.80 -8.46 1.88
CA LYS A 106 28.61 -7.94 2.99
C LYS A 106 29.06 -9.01 3.99
N THR A 107 28.23 -10.03 4.24
CA THR A 107 28.46 -10.96 5.36
C THR A 107 28.73 -12.41 4.96
N GLY A 108 28.41 -12.79 3.72
CA GLY A 108 28.45 -14.18 3.26
C GLY A 108 27.24 -15.02 3.69
N LYS A 109 26.29 -14.43 4.45
CA LYS A 109 25.11 -15.16 4.96
C LYS A 109 23.91 -14.97 4.05
N LEU A 110 23.31 -16.09 3.66
CA LEU A 110 22.07 -16.12 2.90
C LEU A 110 20.87 -16.08 3.85
N LEU A 111 20.08 -15.00 3.81
CA LEU A 111 18.85 -14.84 4.60
C LEU A 111 17.61 -15.26 3.79
N ASN A 112 17.48 -16.57 3.52
CA ASN A 112 16.37 -17.13 2.75
C ASN A 112 15.33 -17.87 3.61
N GLY A 113 14.13 -18.09 3.06
CA GLY A 113 13.08 -18.87 3.73
C GLY A 113 12.13 -18.08 4.62
N LYS A 114 11.10 -18.77 5.13
CA LYS A 114 9.92 -18.17 5.79
C LYS A 114 10.23 -17.40 7.08
N ASN A 115 11.36 -17.70 7.75
CA ASN A 115 11.74 -17.08 9.01
C ASN A 115 12.51 -15.76 8.82
N HIS A 116 13.01 -15.49 7.62
CA HIS A 116 13.76 -14.27 7.29
C HIS A 116 12.86 -13.27 6.57
N THR A 117 11.82 -12.80 7.27
CA THR A 117 10.92 -11.76 6.78
C THR A 117 11.64 -10.43 6.62
N PHE A 118 11.07 -9.49 5.86
CA PHE A 118 11.69 -8.17 5.72
C PHE A 118 11.86 -7.43 7.05
N GLY A 119 10.92 -7.57 7.98
CA GLY A 119 11.08 -7.03 9.34
C GLY A 119 12.30 -7.60 10.04
N TYR A 120 12.52 -8.92 9.95
CA TYR A 120 13.74 -9.55 10.47
C TYR A 120 15.00 -9.01 9.80
N VAL A 121 14.99 -8.87 8.47
CA VAL A 121 16.14 -8.39 7.70
C VAL A 121 16.50 -6.96 8.08
N VAL A 122 15.51 -6.08 8.26
CA VAL A 122 15.73 -4.69 8.71
C VAL A 122 16.33 -4.63 10.12
N GLU A 123 15.90 -5.49 11.04
CA GLU A 123 16.51 -5.60 12.36
C GLU A 123 17.93 -6.18 12.31
N TYR A 124 18.18 -7.12 11.40
CA TYR A 124 19.49 -7.72 11.20
C TYR A 124 20.51 -6.69 10.70
N VAL A 125 20.18 -5.90 9.66
CA VAL A 125 21.09 -4.88 9.12
C VAL A 125 21.42 -3.78 10.13
N LEU A 126 20.47 -3.44 11.02
CA LEU A 126 20.70 -2.50 12.11
C LEU A 126 21.66 -3.07 13.17
N LYS A 127 21.42 -4.29 13.63
CA LYS A 127 22.25 -4.93 14.68
C LYS A 127 23.69 -5.17 14.22
N GLU A 128 23.85 -5.56 12.96
CA GLU A 128 25.15 -5.87 12.37
C GLU A 128 25.83 -4.65 11.72
N ASN A 129 25.19 -3.47 11.79
CA ASN A 129 25.67 -2.20 11.23
C ASN A 129 26.08 -2.33 9.74
N ILE A 130 25.21 -2.94 8.93
CA ILE A 130 25.47 -3.26 7.52
C ILE A 130 25.17 -2.08 6.60
N LEU A 131 24.15 -1.28 6.95
CA LEU A 131 23.67 -0.13 6.19
C LEU A 131 23.81 1.14 7.01
N ASP A 132 23.88 2.27 6.32
CA ASP A 132 23.85 3.58 6.98
C ASP A 132 22.48 3.82 7.62
N TYR A 133 22.48 4.64 8.67
CA TYR A 133 21.29 4.88 9.49
C TYR A 133 20.11 5.44 8.68
N ASP A 134 20.38 6.33 7.72
CA ASP A 134 19.35 6.94 6.87
C ASP A 134 18.67 5.90 5.95
N ASP A 135 19.42 4.91 5.47
CA ASP A 135 18.86 3.81 4.69
C ASP A 135 18.03 2.88 5.57
N ILE A 136 18.45 2.64 6.82
CA ILE A 136 17.64 1.87 7.77
C ILE A 136 16.33 2.60 8.10
N LEU A 137 16.36 3.91 8.29
CA LEU A 137 15.15 4.73 8.49
C LEU A 137 14.20 4.62 7.31
N TYR A 138 14.74 4.70 6.09
CA TYR A 138 13.96 4.51 4.86
C TYR A 138 13.31 3.11 4.83
N LEU A 139 14.08 2.05 5.07
CA LEU A 139 13.57 0.68 5.06
C LEU A 139 12.48 0.46 6.11
N ARG A 140 12.63 1.03 7.31
CA ARG A 140 11.61 1.01 8.36
C ARG A 140 10.34 1.76 7.97
N TYR A 141 10.49 2.93 7.35
CA TYR A 141 9.35 3.68 6.82
C TYR A 141 8.59 2.82 5.79
N PHE A 142 9.32 2.28 4.80
CA PHE A 142 8.71 1.50 3.74
C PHE A 142 8.03 0.22 4.26
N LEU A 143 8.70 -0.51 5.15
CA LEU A 143 8.16 -1.70 5.81
C LEU A 143 6.82 -1.39 6.49
N ASN A 144 6.76 -0.32 7.28
CA ASN A 144 5.61 -0.03 8.13
C ASN A 144 4.48 0.72 7.40
N LYS A 145 4.80 1.57 6.43
CA LYS A 145 3.82 2.45 5.76
C LYS A 145 3.35 1.94 4.41
N VAL A 146 4.12 1.06 3.79
CA VAL A 146 3.78 0.49 2.49
C VAL A 146 3.62 -1.02 2.65
N ARG A 147 4.71 -1.76 2.78
CA ARG A 147 4.66 -3.22 2.67
C ARG A 147 3.67 -3.89 3.63
N ASN A 148 3.75 -3.63 4.94
CA ASN A 148 2.95 -4.34 5.94
C ASN A 148 1.43 -4.10 5.76
N PRO A 149 0.95 -2.83 5.61
CA PRO A 149 -0.45 -2.56 5.33
C PRO A 149 -0.99 -3.35 4.14
N TYR A 150 -0.28 -3.36 3.01
CA TYR A 150 -0.70 -4.05 1.79
C TYR A 150 -0.62 -5.58 1.90
N THR A 151 0.47 -6.10 2.47
CA THR A 151 0.67 -7.56 2.62
C THR A 151 -0.38 -8.19 3.53
N HIS A 152 -0.77 -7.49 4.60
CA HIS A 152 -1.78 -7.98 5.55
C HIS A 152 -3.20 -7.54 5.21
N ARG A 153 -3.41 -6.83 4.10
CA ARG A 153 -4.70 -6.27 3.68
C ARG A 153 -5.38 -5.45 4.79
N ASN A 154 -4.59 -4.69 5.54
CA ASN A 154 -5.09 -3.89 6.64
C ASN A 154 -5.73 -2.59 6.10
N LEU A 155 -7.01 -2.67 5.71
CA LEU A 155 -7.76 -1.54 5.16
C LEU A 155 -7.73 -0.31 6.07
N LYS A 156 -7.72 -0.49 7.40
CA LYS A 156 -7.65 0.64 8.33
C LYS A 156 -6.32 1.37 8.26
N GLU A 157 -5.20 0.68 8.07
CA GLU A 157 -3.90 1.32 7.90
C GLU A 157 -3.71 1.92 6.51
N ILE A 158 -4.31 1.33 5.48
CA ILE A 158 -4.22 1.82 4.09
C ILE A 158 -5.09 3.08 3.90
N VAL A 159 -6.35 2.97 4.30
CA VAL A 159 -7.37 4.03 4.18
C VAL A 159 -7.19 5.07 5.27
N GLY A 160 -6.72 4.70 6.47
CA GLY A 160 -6.57 5.62 7.58
C GLY A 160 -7.92 6.10 8.13
N PHE A 161 -7.92 7.29 8.73
CA PHE A 161 -9.09 7.91 9.38
C PHE A 161 -9.86 8.82 8.43
N HIS A 162 -10.29 8.29 7.29
CA HIS A 162 -11.13 9.04 6.36
C HIS A 162 -12.59 8.95 6.78
N LEU A 163 -13.24 10.10 6.90
CA LEU A 163 -14.69 10.20 6.95
C LEU A 163 -15.22 10.49 5.56
N VAL A 164 -16.27 9.77 5.16
CA VAL A 164 -16.95 10.03 3.90
C VAL A 164 -18.40 10.45 4.12
N PRO A 165 -18.87 11.44 3.34
CA PRO A 165 -20.27 11.81 3.34
C PRO A 165 -21.06 10.78 2.53
N VAL A 166 -22.02 10.13 3.17
CA VAL A 166 -22.92 9.17 2.52
C VAL A 166 -24.36 9.56 2.74
N PHE A 167 -25.19 9.34 1.72
CA PHE A 167 -26.64 9.36 1.89
C PHE A 167 -27.10 7.95 2.20
N LEU A 168 -27.63 7.75 3.41
CA LEU A 168 -28.23 6.49 3.84
C LEU A 168 -29.74 6.57 3.62
N PHE A 169 -30.27 5.68 2.80
CA PHE A 169 -31.70 5.53 2.61
C PHE A 169 -32.07 4.04 2.43
N PRO A 170 -33.23 3.63 2.96
CA PRO A 170 -33.68 2.25 2.80
C PRO A 170 -34.06 1.98 1.35
N THR A 171 -33.60 0.85 0.79
CA THR A 171 -33.96 0.43 -0.57
C THR A 171 -35.36 -0.19 -0.66
N GLN A 172 -35.88 -0.67 0.47
CA GLN A 172 -37.20 -1.27 0.67
C GLN A 172 -37.56 -1.19 2.15
N LYS A 173 -38.85 -1.33 2.51
CA LYS A 173 -39.21 -1.42 3.93
C LYS A 173 -38.85 -2.80 4.51
N PRO A 174 -38.62 -2.89 5.83
CA PRO A 174 -38.38 -4.17 6.49
C PRO A 174 -39.52 -5.16 6.24
N GLY A 175 -39.19 -6.34 5.72
CA GLY A 175 -40.16 -7.42 5.45
C GLY A 175 -40.82 -7.38 4.07
N GLU A 176 -40.56 -6.37 3.24
CA GLU A 176 -41.04 -6.32 1.86
C GLU A 176 -40.06 -7.00 0.88
N THR A 177 -40.57 -7.56 -0.22
CA THR A 177 -39.75 -7.99 -1.36
C THR A 177 -39.31 -6.79 -2.19
N PHE A 178 -38.09 -6.83 -2.71
CA PHE A 178 -37.53 -5.77 -3.56
C PHE A 178 -38.43 -5.51 -4.79
N ASN A 179 -38.85 -4.26 -4.96
CA ASN A 179 -39.62 -3.80 -6.11
C ASN A 179 -38.82 -2.71 -6.87
N PRO A 180 -38.37 -2.98 -8.12
CA PRO A 180 -37.60 -2.02 -8.91
C PRO A 180 -38.34 -0.69 -9.15
N THR A 181 -39.66 -0.71 -9.31
CA THR A 181 -40.46 0.50 -9.60
C THR A 181 -40.53 1.41 -8.38
N GLU A 182 -40.73 0.83 -7.20
CA GLU A 182 -40.73 1.57 -5.93
C GLU A 182 -39.34 2.09 -5.60
N PHE A 183 -38.30 1.29 -5.85
CA PHE A 183 -36.92 1.71 -5.68
C PHE A 183 -36.57 2.95 -6.53
N ILE A 184 -37.01 3.00 -7.79
CA ILE A 184 -36.82 4.20 -8.65
C ILE A 184 -37.54 5.42 -8.06
N GLN A 185 -38.73 5.27 -7.48
CA GLN A 185 -39.45 6.37 -6.84
C GLN A 185 -38.74 6.85 -5.56
N ILE A 186 -38.19 5.92 -4.77
CA ILE A 186 -37.37 6.23 -3.61
C ILE A 186 -36.14 7.04 -4.04
N ILE A 187 -35.40 6.59 -5.06
CA ILE A 187 -34.24 7.33 -5.57
C ILE A 187 -34.63 8.74 -6.01
N LYS A 188 -35.73 8.90 -6.76
CA LYS A 188 -36.19 10.24 -7.21
C LYS A 188 -36.49 11.15 -6.01
N THR A 189 -37.17 10.63 -5.01
CA THR A 189 -37.51 11.37 -3.78
C THR A 189 -36.25 11.77 -3.01
N VAL A 190 -35.30 10.85 -2.86
CA VAL A 190 -34.01 11.13 -2.22
C VAL A 190 -33.23 12.18 -3.00
N MET A 191 -33.12 12.05 -4.32
CA MET A 191 -32.40 13.00 -5.18
C MET A 191 -33.00 14.40 -5.14
N ASP A 192 -34.33 14.52 -5.12
CA ASP A 192 -35.00 15.80 -5.00
C ASP A 192 -34.79 16.40 -3.60
N GLY A 193 -34.88 15.60 -2.54
CA GLY A 193 -34.57 16.04 -1.19
C GLY A 193 -33.10 16.43 -0.97
N ILE A 194 -32.15 15.81 -1.68
CA ILE A 194 -30.74 16.25 -1.70
C ILE A 194 -30.63 17.64 -2.35
N LYS A 195 -31.29 17.86 -3.50
CA LYS A 195 -31.27 19.16 -4.20
C LYS A 195 -31.90 20.27 -3.37
N THR A 196 -32.98 19.98 -2.65
CA THR A 196 -33.68 20.94 -1.79
C THR A 196 -33.02 21.11 -0.42
N LYS A 197 -31.97 20.34 -0.11
CA LYS A 197 -31.27 20.28 1.19
C LYS A 197 -32.14 19.77 2.34
N GLU A 198 -33.19 19.01 2.03
CA GLU A 198 -33.98 18.29 3.03
C GLU A 198 -33.24 17.05 3.54
N PHE A 199 -32.46 16.39 2.67
CA PHE A 199 -31.54 15.31 3.05
C PHE A 199 -30.12 15.84 3.14
N GLU A 200 -29.50 15.67 4.32
CA GLU A 200 -28.09 15.97 4.55
C GLU A 200 -27.27 14.66 4.58
N PRO A 201 -26.02 14.68 4.10
CA PRO A 201 -25.16 13.52 4.16
C PRO A 201 -24.78 13.21 5.60
N GLN A 202 -24.71 11.92 5.92
CA GLN A 202 -24.14 11.45 7.17
C GLN A 202 -22.66 11.16 6.96
N TRP A 203 -21.83 11.58 7.91
CA TRP A 203 -20.40 11.28 7.89
C TRP A 203 -20.16 9.95 8.59
N ILE A 204 -19.65 8.98 7.83
CA ILE A 204 -19.27 7.66 8.38
C ILE A 204 -17.78 7.42 8.17
N SER A 205 -17.22 6.55 9.01
CA SER A 205 -15.86 6.05 8.80
C SER A 205 -15.78 5.29 7.48
N ALA A 206 -14.79 5.58 6.65
CA ALA A 206 -14.53 4.83 5.43
C ALA A 206 -14.38 3.33 5.68
N THR A 207 -13.90 2.95 6.87
CA THR A 207 -13.70 1.55 7.27
C THR A 207 -14.94 0.87 7.82
N SER A 208 -16.06 1.59 8.03
CA SER A 208 -17.31 0.97 8.51
C SER A 208 -18.02 0.17 7.43
N ASP A 209 -17.73 0.45 6.15
CA ASP A 209 -18.25 -0.30 5.00
C ASP A 209 -17.09 -0.72 4.08
N THR A 210 -17.06 -2.01 3.71
CA THR A 210 -15.97 -2.58 2.91
C THR A 210 -15.94 -2.03 1.48
N SER A 211 -17.10 -1.76 0.88
CA SER A 211 -17.16 -1.25 -0.51
C SER A 211 -16.60 0.17 -0.60
N ILE A 212 -16.97 1.02 0.36
CA ILE A 212 -16.42 2.36 0.53
C ILE A 212 -14.91 2.30 0.79
N ALA A 213 -14.48 1.43 1.72
CA ALA A 213 -13.06 1.27 2.03
C ALA A 213 -12.24 0.84 0.80
N CYS A 214 -12.77 -0.04 -0.04
CA CYS A 214 -12.11 -0.48 -1.28
C CYS A 214 -11.99 0.64 -2.30
N GLN A 215 -13.04 1.45 -2.50
CA GLN A 215 -12.99 2.58 -3.43
C GLN A 215 -11.94 3.62 -2.99
N ILE A 216 -11.96 4.02 -1.72
CA ILE A 216 -11.00 4.99 -1.18
C ILE A 216 -9.58 4.42 -1.18
N LYS A 217 -9.43 3.11 -0.96
CA LYS A 217 -8.14 2.43 -1.12
C LYS A 217 -7.63 2.58 -2.55
N GLU A 218 -8.45 2.34 -3.56
CA GLU A 218 -8.04 2.44 -4.97
C GLU A 218 -7.56 3.85 -5.33
N GLU A 219 -8.29 4.89 -4.91
CA GLU A 219 -7.89 6.29 -5.07
C GLU A 219 -6.56 6.61 -4.36
N ASN A 220 -6.41 6.14 -3.12
CA ASN A 220 -5.18 6.29 -2.35
C ASN A 220 -4.00 5.55 -3.00
N ASP A 221 -4.23 4.35 -3.51
CA ASP A 221 -3.22 3.51 -4.15
C ASP A 221 -2.71 4.19 -5.41
N GLN A 222 -3.59 4.78 -6.21
CA GLN A 222 -3.20 5.55 -7.40
C GLN A 222 -2.24 6.70 -7.05
N GLN A 223 -2.57 7.51 -6.04
CA GLN A 223 -1.75 8.64 -5.63
C GLN A 223 -0.42 8.19 -5.02
N LYS A 224 -0.46 7.19 -4.15
CA LYS A 224 0.72 6.70 -3.43
C LYS A 224 1.65 5.88 -4.31
N ALA A 225 1.14 5.08 -5.24
CA ALA A 225 1.95 4.18 -6.07
C ALA A 225 2.93 4.94 -6.95
N ILE A 226 2.48 6.04 -7.58
CA ILE A 226 3.35 6.86 -8.43
C ILE A 226 4.48 7.50 -7.60
N PHE A 227 4.15 8.05 -6.43
CA PHE A 227 5.16 8.60 -5.53
C PHE A 227 6.13 7.52 -5.02
N ASN A 228 5.61 6.36 -4.63
CA ASN A 228 6.42 5.27 -4.09
C ASN A 228 7.35 4.65 -5.12
N ILE A 229 6.93 4.49 -6.39
CA ILE A 229 7.83 3.98 -7.44
C ILE A 229 8.93 5.00 -7.77
N TRP A 230 8.61 6.29 -7.73
CA TRP A 230 9.59 7.36 -7.92
C TRP A 230 10.66 7.34 -6.83
N LEU A 231 10.22 7.35 -5.56
CA LEU A 231 11.10 7.31 -4.41
C LEU A 231 11.93 6.01 -4.37
N LEU A 232 11.30 4.89 -4.73
CA LEU A 232 11.99 3.60 -4.85
C LEU A 232 13.08 3.64 -5.90
N ASN A 233 12.82 4.19 -7.10
CA ASN A 233 13.80 4.22 -8.18
C ASN A 233 15.11 4.88 -7.70
N ILE A 234 14.98 6.06 -7.08
CA ILE A 234 16.12 6.78 -6.48
C ILE A 234 16.82 5.94 -5.41
N LYS A 235 16.05 5.30 -4.52
CA LYS A 235 16.64 4.54 -3.42
C LYS A 235 17.31 3.25 -3.89
N ILE A 236 16.76 2.56 -4.87
CA ILE A 236 17.36 1.34 -5.42
C ILE A 236 18.67 1.67 -6.12
N ASP A 237 18.70 2.74 -6.92
CA ASP A 237 19.94 3.24 -7.53
C ASP A 237 21.02 3.51 -6.48
N GLN A 238 20.66 4.23 -5.41
CA GLN A 238 21.57 4.49 -4.28
C GLN A 238 22.07 3.20 -3.63
N LEU A 239 21.16 2.28 -3.28
CA LEU A 239 21.51 1.03 -2.61
C LEU A 239 22.42 0.17 -3.48
N ILE A 240 22.18 0.11 -4.79
CA ILE A 240 23.00 -0.65 -5.72
C ILE A 240 24.40 -0.02 -5.82
N ASN A 241 24.47 1.28 -6.10
CA ASN A 241 25.75 1.96 -6.29
C ASN A 241 26.63 1.96 -5.02
N ILE A 242 26.04 2.03 -3.84
CA ILE A 242 26.77 2.04 -2.57
C ILE A 242 27.13 0.63 -2.10
N TYR A 243 26.19 -0.32 -2.16
CA TYR A 243 26.34 -1.61 -1.46
C TYR A 243 26.47 -2.82 -2.39
N LEU A 244 26.01 -2.73 -3.64
CA LEU A 244 26.00 -3.81 -4.63
C LEU A 244 26.81 -3.45 -5.88
N ASN A 245 27.83 -2.59 -5.77
CA ASN A 245 28.70 -2.30 -6.90
C ASN A 245 29.69 -3.45 -7.18
N GLN A 246 30.34 -3.39 -8.35
CA GLN A 246 31.28 -4.44 -8.80
C GLN A 246 32.42 -4.71 -7.79
N GLU A 247 32.88 -3.68 -7.07
CA GLU A 247 33.92 -3.84 -6.05
C GLU A 247 33.44 -4.66 -4.86
N ALA A 248 32.20 -4.43 -4.41
CA ALA A 248 31.57 -5.20 -3.35
C ALA A 248 31.43 -6.68 -3.73
N TYR A 249 30.97 -6.97 -4.95
CA TYR A 249 30.89 -8.33 -5.48
C TYR A 249 32.26 -9.00 -5.58
N ASN A 250 33.26 -8.30 -6.13
CA ASN A 250 34.63 -8.83 -6.22
C ASN A 250 35.23 -9.11 -4.83
N GLY A 251 34.97 -8.21 -3.86
CA GLY A 251 35.37 -8.38 -2.48
C GLY A 251 34.72 -9.60 -1.82
N HIS A 252 33.42 -9.81 -2.07
CA HIS A 252 32.70 -10.99 -1.62
C HIS A 252 33.30 -12.26 -2.20
N ILE A 253 33.47 -12.33 -3.53
CA ILE A 253 34.00 -13.51 -4.22
C ILE A 253 35.36 -13.92 -3.64
N LYS A 254 36.24 -12.94 -3.42
CA LYS A 254 37.56 -13.18 -2.82
C LYS A 254 37.49 -13.75 -1.40
N LYS A 255 36.49 -13.36 -0.61
CA LYS A 255 36.38 -13.71 0.82
C LYS A 255 35.55 -14.96 1.08
N TYR A 256 34.49 -15.18 0.30
CA TYR A 256 33.46 -16.18 0.57
C TYR A 256 33.24 -17.18 -0.58
N GLY A 257 33.90 -16.97 -1.72
CA GLY A 257 33.64 -17.69 -2.98
C GLY A 257 32.47 -17.08 -3.76
N SER A 258 32.13 -17.65 -4.92
CA SER A 258 31.02 -17.15 -5.73
C SER A 258 29.68 -17.30 -4.97
N PRO A 259 28.89 -16.22 -4.81
CA PRO A 259 27.61 -16.29 -4.12
C PRO A 259 26.59 -17.15 -4.89
N TYR A 260 26.72 -17.24 -6.22
CA TYR A 260 25.77 -17.94 -7.09
C TYR A 260 26.13 -19.40 -7.36
N GLU A 261 27.37 -19.83 -7.09
CA GLU A 261 27.75 -21.26 -7.18
C GLU A 261 27.06 -22.10 -6.09
N LYS A 262 26.76 -21.51 -4.93
CA LYS A 262 26.00 -22.18 -3.86
C LYS A 262 24.49 -22.28 -4.16
N LEU A 263 23.96 -21.47 -5.07
CA LEU A 263 22.55 -21.51 -5.49
C LEU A 263 22.27 -22.61 -6.52
N ALA A 264 23.29 -23.07 -7.26
CA ALA A 264 23.18 -24.19 -8.19
C ALA A 264 22.88 -25.56 -7.52
N GLN A 265 22.92 -25.63 -6.19
CA GLN A 265 22.49 -26.81 -5.42
C GLN A 265 21.00 -26.82 -5.05
N LEU A 266 20.19 -25.87 -5.55
CA LEU A 266 18.74 -26.03 -5.61
C LEU A 266 18.36 -26.83 -6.87
N GLN A 267 18.92 -28.04 -7.00
CA GLN A 267 18.29 -29.12 -7.75
C GLN A 267 17.02 -29.52 -6.99
N ILE A 268 15.89 -28.88 -7.26
CA ILE A 268 14.57 -29.44 -6.95
C ILE A 268 13.64 -29.15 -8.13
N PHE A 269 13.91 -29.83 -9.24
CA PHE A 269 12.90 -30.22 -10.23
C PHE A 269 13.20 -31.63 -10.78
N GLU A 270 13.77 -32.52 -9.95
CA GLU A 270 13.92 -33.95 -10.31
C GLU A 270 12.93 -34.87 -9.57
N ASP A 271 12.10 -34.36 -8.65
CA ASP A 271 11.11 -35.17 -7.93
C ASP A 271 9.66 -34.75 -8.19
N ILE A 272 9.28 -34.61 -9.47
CA ILE A 272 7.87 -34.71 -9.86
C ILE A 272 7.78 -35.67 -11.05
N CYS A 273 7.74 -36.97 -10.71
CA CYS A 273 6.99 -37.97 -11.47
C CYS A 273 5.49 -37.68 -11.40
#